data_AF-W2SQ20-F1
#
_entry.id   AF-W2SQ20-F1
#
_cell.length_a   1.000
_cell.length_b   1.000
_cell.length_c   1.000
_cell.angle_alpha   90.00
_cell.angle_beta   90.00
_cell.angle_gamma   90.00
#
_symmetry.space_group_name_H-M   'P 1'
#
loop_
_entity.id
_entity.type
_entity.pdbx_description
1 polymer ?
#
loop_
_entity_poly.entity_id
_entity_poly.type
_entity_poly.pdbx_seq_one_letter_code
_entity_poly.pdbx_strand_id
1 'polypeptide(L)' 'MFNALHKNSFLKWDEQDPNGNIVIPYEINGHFDASQKRTIAVAMRRIEDNTCIRFKIRENEWNYVAILNQNRGG' A
#
# COMPACT_ATOMS: atom_id res chain seq x y z
N MET A 1 14.97 -10.76 13.23
CA MET A 1 13.89 -9.89 12.71
C MET A 1 12.65 -10.75 12.58
N PHE A 2 11.64 -10.52 13.43
CA PHE A 2 10.39 -11.28 13.36
C PHE A 2 9.49 -10.63 12.31
N ASN A 3 9.05 -11.40 11.33
CA ASN A 3 7.99 -10.95 10.43
C ASN A 3 6.65 -11.07 11.16
N ALA A 4 5.74 -10.14 10.92
CA ALA A 4 4.37 -10.20 11.44
C ALA A 4 3.61 -11.47 10.98
N LEU A 5 4.03 -12.08 9.86
CA LEU A 5 3.43 -13.27 9.29
C LEU A 5 4.50 -14.31 8.92
N HIS A 6 4.18 -15.60 9.11
CA HIS A 6 5.01 -16.72 8.64
C HIS A 6 5.35 -16.58 7.15
N LYS A 7 6.52 -17.12 6.74
CA LYS A 7 7.02 -16.98 5.36
C LYS A 7 5.96 -17.34 4.32
N ASN A 8 5.26 -18.45 4.51
CA ASN A 8 4.28 -19.03 3.57
C ASN A 8 2.81 -18.71 3.94
N SER A 9 2.57 -17.64 4.71
CA SER A 9 1.20 -17.25 5.07
C SER A 9 0.45 -16.70 3.85
N PHE A 10 -0.78 -17.18 3.65
CA PHE A 10 -1.73 -16.67 2.64
C PHE A 10 -2.26 -15.26 2.97
N LEU A 11 -1.90 -14.69 4.13
CA LEU A 11 -2.28 -13.33 4.53
C LEU A 11 -1.27 -12.26 4.03
N LYS A 12 -0.31 -12.66 3.20
CA LYS A 12 0.67 -11.76 2.58
C LYS A 12 0.21 -11.35 1.19
N TRP A 13 0.65 -10.17 0.78
CA TRP A 13 0.58 -9.76 -0.62
C TRP A 13 1.40 -10.71 -1.49
N ASP A 14 0.79 -11.20 -2.56
CA ASP A 14 1.33 -12.22 -3.46
C ASP A 14 1.21 -11.86 -4.95
N GLU A 15 0.45 -10.81 -5.29
CA GLU A 15 0.39 -10.29 -6.66
C GLU A 15 1.74 -9.71 -7.09
N GLN A 16 2.25 -10.15 -8.25
CA GLN A 16 3.54 -9.71 -8.80
C GLN A 16 3.41 -9.08 -10.19
N ASP A 17 4.25 -8.07 -10.44
CA ASP A 17 4.47 -7.55 -11.79
C ASP A 17 5.36 -8.51 -12.61
N PRO A 18 5.49 -8.29 -13.94
CA PRO A 18 6.36 -9.11 -14.79
C PRO A 18 7.85 -9.10 -14.40
N ASN A 19 8.28 -8.16 -13.56
CA ASN A 19 9.66 -8.05 -13.07
C ASN A 19 9.85 -8.75 -11.70
N GLY A 20 8.81 -9.38 -11.15
CA GLY A 20 8.84 -10.05 -9.85
C GLY A 20 8.72 -9.11 -8.64
N ASN A 21 8.27 -7.87 -8.84
CA ASN A 21 7.95 -6.95 -7.74
C ASN A 21 6.57 -7.28 -7.16
N ILE A 22 6.41 -7.18 -5.84
CA ILE A 22 5.09 -7.31 -5.20
C ILE A 22 4.31 -6.02 -5.44
N VAL A 23 3.13 -6.13 -6.05
CA VAL A 23 2.28 -4.99 -6.37
C VAL A 23 1.20 -4.85 -5.31
N ILE A 24 1.09 -3.66 -4.73
CA ILE A 24 0.04 -3.33 -3.76
C ILE A 24 -0.85 -2.24 -4.36
N PRO A 25 -2.07 -2.59 -4.80
CA PRO A 25 -3.06 -1.61 -5.23
C PRO A 25 -3.49 -0.73 -4.05
N TYR A 26 -3.62 0.57 -4.27
CA TYR A 26 -4.09 1.50 -3.26
C TYR A 26 -5.07 2.53 -3.80
N GLU A 27 -5.89 3.05 -2.90
CA GLU A 27 -6.88 4.08 -3.18
C GLU A 27 -6.89 5.10 -2.04
N ILE A 28 -6.93 6.39 -2.36
CA ILE A 28 -7.00 7.47 -1.37
C ILE A 28 -8.42 8.04 -1.37
N ASN A 29 -9.26 7.51 -0.48
CA ASN A 29 -10.68 7.89 -0.36
C ASN A 29 -10.96 8.90 0.77
N GLY A 30 -9.95 9.23 1.59
CA GLY A 30 -10.06 10.31 2.58
C GLY A 30 -9.96 11.71 1.97
N HIS A 31 -10.57 12.69 2.63
CA HIS A 31 -10.28 14.10 2.38
C HIS A 31 -8.91 14.43 2.95
N PHE A 32 -7.89 14.50 2.09
CA PHE A 32 -6.54 14.90 2.46
C PHE A 32 -6.16 16.20 1.77
N ASP A 33 -5.51 17.10 2.50
CA ASP A 33 -4.89 18.27 1.89
C ASP A 33 -3.64 17.89 1.07
N ALA A 34 -3.08 18.86 0.34
CA ALA A 34 -1.92 18.63 -0.52
C ALA A 34 -0.67 18.17 0.25
N SER A 35 -0.47 18.66 1.48
CA SER A 35 0.68 18.32 2.32
C SER A 35 0.57 16.88 2.84
N GLN A 36 -0.63 16.48 3.25
CA GLN A 36 -0.94 15.12 3.67
C GLN A 36 -0.78 14.12 2.53
N LYS A 37 -1.32 14.43 1.33
CA LYS A 37 -1.12 13.60 0.13
C LYS A 37 0.37 13.46 -0.22
N ARG A 38 1.14 14.55 -0.13
CA ARG A 38 2.59 14.53 -0.34
C ARG A 38 3.30 13.64 0.68
N THR A 39 2.89 13.70 1.94
CA THR A 39 3.45 12.86 3.01
C THR A 39 3.20 11.38 2.74
N ILE A 40 1.98 11.02 2.34
CA ILE A 40 1.61 9.66 1.94
C ILE A 40 2.50 9.19 0.77
N ALA A 41 2.62 10.00 -0.28
CA ALA A 41 3.41 9.66 -1.45
C ALA A 41 4.91 9.49 -1.13
N VAL A 42 5.47 10.34 -0.26
CA VAL A 42 6.87 10.22 0.20
C VAL A 42 7.08 8.93 0.98
N ALA A 43 6.13 8.55 1.83
CA ALA A 43 6.21 7.31 2.60
C ALA A 43 6.17 6.07 1.68
N MET A 44 5.24 6.05 0.71
CA MET A 44 5.17 5.00 -0.31
C MET A 44 6.49 4.89 -1.08
N ARG A 45 7.00 6.00 -1.59
CA ARG A 45 8.24 6.03 -2.37
C ARG A 45 9.44 5.50 -1.58
N ARG A 46 9.56 5.84 -0.29
CA ARG A 46 10.64 5.30 0.56
C ARG A 46 10.62 3.78 0.64
N ILE A 47 9.44 3.16 0.64
CA ILE A 47 9.31 1.70 0.64
C ILE A 47 9.72 1.15 -0.73
N GLU A 48 9.27 1.77 -1.82
CA GLU A 48 9.61 1.36 -3.19
C GLU A 48 11.11 1.44 -3.47
N ASP A 49 11.77 2.51 -3.01
CA ASP A 49 13.20 2.75 -3.21
C ASP A 49 14.08 1.72 -2.48
N ASN A 50 13.56 1.06 -1.44
CA ASN A 50 14.34 0.16 -0.58
C ASN A 50 13.89 -1.31 -0.64
N THR A 51 12.84 -1.63 -1.41
CA THR A 51 12.26 -2.97 -1.48
C THR A 51 11.77 -3.31 -2.89
N CYS A 52 11.29 -4.54 -3.11
CA CYS A 52 10.59 -4.94 -4.32
C CYS A 52 9.08 -4.64 -4.28
N ILE A 53 8.60 -3.85 -3.31
CA ILE A 53 7.18 -3.44 -3.25
C ILE A 53 6.95 -2.30 -4.23
N ARG A 54 5.85 -2.34 -4.99
CA ARG A 54 5.40 -1.26 -5.87
C ARG A 54 3.95 -0.93 -5.57
N PHE A 55 3.67 0.34 -5.34
CA PHE A 55 2.32 0.84 -5.17
C PHE A 55 1.76 1.23 -6.52
N LYS A 56 0.52 0.83 -6.79
CA LYS A 56 -0.21 1.29 -7.97
C LYS A 56 -1.58 1.85 -7.57
N ILE A 57 -2.05 2.83 -8.32
CA ILE A 57 -3.44 3.27 -8.21
C ILE A 57 -4.32 2.06 -8.53
N ARG A 58 -5.28 1.80 -7.65
CA ARG A 58 -6.26 0.75 -7.82
C ARG A 58 -7.14 1.02 -9.05
N GLU A 59 -7.41 -0.02 -9.80
CA GLU A 59 -8.39 -0.03 -10.88
C GLU A 59 -9.58 -0.91 -10.51
N ASN A 60 -9.39 -2.22 -10.45
CA ASN A 60 -10.45 -3.21 -10.22
C ASN A 60 -10.02 -4.34 -9.28
N GLU A 61 -8.89 -4.18 -8.60
CA GLU A 61 -8.34 -5.23 -7.73
C GLU A 61 -9.23 -5.46 -6.52
N TRP A 62 -9.40 -6.74 -6.17
CA TRP A 62 -10.19 -7.18 -5.03
C TRP A 62 -9.48 -6.87 -3.71
N ASN A 63 -8.17 -7.16 -3.66
CA ASN A 63 -7.32 -6.89 -2.50
C ASN A 63 -6.58 -5.57 -2.73
N TYR A 64 -6.80 -4.58 -1.86
CA TYR A 64 -6.18 -3.26 -1.99
C TYR A 64 -6.11 -2.56 -0.62
N VAL A 65 -5.30 -1.51 -0.54
CA VAL A 65 -5.23 -0.63 0.62
C VAL A 65 -6.11 0.61 0.41
N ALA A 66 -7.14 0.76 1.24
CA ALA A 66 -7.94 1.97 1.30
C ALA A 66 -7.35 2.95 2.33
N ILE A 67 -6.86 4.10 1.86
CA ILE A 67 -6.33 5.17 2.73
C ILE A 67 -7.46 6.15 3.00
N LEU A 68 -7.95 6.12 4.23
CA LEU A 68 -9.12 6.88 4.67
C LEU A 68 -8.68 7.97 5.64
N ASN A 69 -9.37 9.12 5.58
CA ASN A 69 -9.30 10.15 6.60
C ASN A 69 -10.63 10.13 7.36
N GLN A 70 -10.78 9.19 8.28
CA GLN A 70 -11.96 9.06 9.12
C GLN A 70 -11.62 9.43 10.55
N ASN A 71 -12.38 10.37 11.11
CA ASN A 71 -12.42 10.60 12.54
C ASN A 71 -13.36 9.53 13.13
N ARG A 72 -12.83 8.40 13.62
CA ARG A 72 -13.63 7.38 14.34
C ARG A 72 -13.96 7.83 15.77
N GLY A 73 -14.43 9.07 15.90
CA GLY A 73 -14.95 9.64 17.14
C GLY A 73 -16.34 10.19 16.89
N GLY A 74 -17.34 9.30 16.93
CA GLY A 74 -18.77 9.59 16.86
C GLY A 74 -19.51 8.52 17.63
#